data_AF-A0A7V9VV82-F1
#
_entry.id   AF-A0A7V9VV82-F1
#
_cell.length_a   1.000
_cell.length_b   1.000
_cell.length_c   1.000
_cell.angle_alpha   90.00
_cell.angle_beta   90.00
_cell.angle_gamma   90.00
#
_symmetry.space_group_name_H-M   'P 1'
#
loop_
_entity.id
_entity.type
_entity.pdbx_description
1 polymer ?
#
loop_
_entity_poly.entity_id
_entity_poly.type
_entity_poly.pdbx_seq_one_letter_code
_entity_poly.pdbx_strand_id
1 'polypeptide(L)'
;MSETSHNLNVAKGATTVVRGGGSDVRGAVRIAPAVLIELIELTVQGIEGIDGLRTRRNKGADLSPAGAKVYDNGKIAVTIEDDRIDVAIALAIRRGTNVSELSAEVKKRIGFAAGNMLGLTVRTVDIYIEEIV
;
A
#
# COMPACT_ATOMS: atom_id res chain seq x y z
N MET A 1 -21.97 -40.43 -5.69
CA MET A 1 -21.48 -39.56 -6.79
C MET A 1 -22.52 -38.50 -7.04
N SER A 2 -22.25 -37.26 -6.63
CA SER A 2 -22.85 -36.04 -7.17
C SER A 2 -22.08 -34.86 -6.59
N GLU A 3 -21.26 -34.25 -7.44
CA GLU A 3 -20.69 -32.92 -7.23
C GLU A 3 -21.82 -31.91 -7.09
N THR A 4 -21.66 -30.95 -6.17
CA THR A 4 -22.26 -29.62 -6.35
C THR A 4 -21.30 -28.60 -5.77
N SER A 5 -20.69 -27.86 -6.69
CA SER A 5 -19.73 -26.80 -6.49
C SER A 5 -20.36 -25.53 -5.89
N HIS A 6 -19.48 -24.77 -5.22
CA HIS A 6 -19.42 -23.31 -5.19
C HIS A 6 -20.51 -22.52 -4.46
N ASN A 7 -20.07 -21.77 -3.44
CA ASN A 7 -20.17 -20.31 -3.48
C ASN A 7 -19.15 -19.68 -2.53
N LEU A 8 -17.94 -19.42 -3.06
CA LEU A 8 -17.02 -18.47 -2.43
C LEU A 8 -17.56 -17.06 -2.72
N ASN A 9 -18.09 -16.42 -1.69
CA ASN A 9 -18.57 -15.05 -1.75
C ASN A 9 -17.37 -14.10 -1.94
N VAL A 10 -17.03 -13.80 -3.20
CA VAL A 10 -16.03 -12.79 -3.54
C VAL A 10 -16.66 -11.42 -3.26
N ALA A 11 -16.28 -10.84 -2.12
CA ALA A 11 -16.66 -9.49 -1.75
C ALA A 11 -16.30 -8.50 -2.89
N LYS A 12 -17.31 -7.76 -3.35
CA LYS A 12 -17.24 -6.70 -4.36
C LYS A 12 -16.04 -5.78 -4.10
N GLY A 13 -14.98 -5.96 -4.89
CA GLY A 13 -13.76 -5.16 -4.83
C GLY A 13 -14.05 -3.70 -5.16
N ALA A 14 -13.68 -2.81 -4.25
CA ALA A 14 -13.78 -1.39 -4.48
C ALA A 14 -12.61 -0.89 -5.34
N THR A 15 -12.95 -0.05 -6.31
CA THR A 15 -12.04 0.36 -7.38
C THR A 15 -11.84 1.87 -7.36
N THR A 16 -10.59 2.33 -7.41
CA THR A 16 -10.27 3.75 -7.53
C THR A 16 -10.26 4.17 -9.00
N VAL A 17 -10.92 5.28 -9.31
CA VAL A 17 -11.01 5.85 -10.66
C VAL A 17 -10.04 7.02 -10.75
N VAL A 18 -9.01 6.89 -11.58
CA VAL A 18 -8.10 7.98 -11.91
C VAL A 18 -8.70 8.80 -13.07
N ARG A 19 -8.82 10.13 -12.91
CA ARG A 19 -9.27 11.04 -13.98
C ARG A 19 -8.07 11.84 -14.51
N GLY A 20 -7.70 11.60 -15.77
CA GLY A 20 -6.64 12.34 -16.45
C GLY A 20 -7.09 13.75 -16.86
N GLY A 21 -6.31 14.77 -16.49
CA GLY A 21 -6.48 16.15 -16.96
C GLY A 21 -5.72 16.38 -18.27
N GLY A 22 -6.42 16.89 -19.29
CA GLY A 22 -5.88 17.16 -20.62
C GLY A 22 -6.85 16.68 -21.70
N SER A 23 -7.19 17.56 -22.64
CA SER A 23 -8.25 17.44 -23.65
C SER A 23 -8.44 16.01 -24.22
N ASP A 24 -9.64 15.48 -23.98
CA ASP A 24 -10.26 14.33 -24.64
C ASP A 24 -9.57 12.96 -24.53
N VAL A 25 -9.21 12.55 -23.31
CA VAL A 25 -9.06 11.12 -22.98
C VAL A 25 -10.15 10.72 -21.99
N ARG A 26 -11.32 10.32 -22.52
CA ARG A 26 -12.41 9.73 -21.72
C ARG A 26 -12.11 8.26 -21.43
N GLY A 27 -11.23 8.02 -20.46
CA GLY A 27 -10.98 6.69 -19.91
C GLY A 27 -10.89 6.75 -18.38
N ALA A 28 -11.75 6.01 -17.68
CA ALA A 28 -11.62 5.80 -16.24
C ALA A 28 -10.74 4.56 -16.02
N VAL A 29 -9.46 4.77 -15.68
CA VAL A 29 -8.58 3.65 -15.30
C VAL A 29 -8.91 3.24 -13.87
N ARG A 30 -9.13 1.94 -13.71
CA ARG A 30 -9.59 1.29 -12.50
C ARG A 30 -8.45 0.46 -11.93
N ILE A 31 -7.83 0.94 -10.85
CA ILE A 31 -6.69 0.25 -10.24
C ILE A 31 -7.20 -0.70 -9.16
N ALA A 32 -6.80 -1.97 -9.26
CA ALA A 32 -7.09 -2.94 -8.23
C ALA A 32 -6.21 -2.66 -6.99
N PRO A 33 -6.75 -2.72 -5.76
CA PRO A 33 -5.99 -2.45 -4.54
C PRO A 33 -4.74 -3.32 -4.37
N ALA A 34 -4.79 -4.58 -4.84
CA ALA A 34 -3.64 -5.47 -4.84
C ALA A 34 -2.44 -4.92 -5.64
N VAL A 35 -2.70 -4.17 -6.72
CA VAL A 35 -1.65 -3.53 -7.54
C VAL A 35 -0.97 -2.40 -6.76
N LEU A 36 -1.70 -1.68 -5.91
CA LEU A 36 -1.13 -0.63 -5.08
C LEU A 36 -0.20 -1.21 -4.00
N ILE A 37 -0.62 -2.30 -3.36
CA ILE A 37 0.20 -3.04 -2.40
C ILE A 37 1.47 -3.56 -3.07
N GLU A 38 1.35 -4.19 -4.25
CA GLU A 38 2.48 -4.70 -5.02
C GLU A 38 3.46 -3.58 -5.41
N LEU A 39 2.94 -2.45 -5.89
CA LEU A 39 3.77 -1.29 -6.25
C LEU A 39 4.57 -0.81 -5.03
N ILE A 40 3.94 -0.69 -3.87
CA ILE A 40 4.59 -0.25 -2.64
C ILE A 40 5.66 -1.27 -2.22
N GLU A 41 5.34 -2.56 -2.27
CA GLU A 41 6.28 -3.64 -1.92
C GLU A 41 7.55 -3.56 -2.79
N LEU A 42 7.39 -3.53 -4.12
CA LEU A 42 8.51 -3.43 -5.06
C LEU A 42 9.32 -2.14 -4.87
N THR A 43 8.64 -1.02 -4.64
CA THR A 43 9.28 0.29 -4.44
C THR A 43 10.19 0.27 -3.20
N VAL A 44 9.73 -0.36 -2.12
CA VAL A 44 10.42 -0.37 -0.85
C VAL A 44 11.55 -1.40 -0.83
N GLN A 45 11.37 -2.59 -1.41
CA GLN A 45 12.42 -3.61 -1.49
C GLN A 45 13.69 -3.12 -2.20
N GLY A 46 13.58 -2.14 -3.10
CA GLY A 46 14.73 -1.54 -3.79
C GLY A 46 15.51 -0.48 -2.99
N ILE A 47 15.20 -0.26 -1.72
CA ILE A 47 15.86 0.74 -0.86
C ILE A 47 17.01 0.09 -0.08
N GLU A 48 18.18 0.71 -0.15
CA GLU A 48 19.33 0.28 0.64
C GLU A 48 19.05 0.37 2.14
N GLY A 49 19.48 -0.63 2.91
CA GLY A 49 19.25 -0.75 4.34
C GLY A 49 18.02 -1.60 4.69
N ILE A 50 17.13 -1.86 3.73
CA ILE A 50 16.01 -2.78 3.91
C ILE A 50 16.46 -4.21 3.63
N ASP A 51 16.17 -5.12 4.55
CA ASP A 51 16.39 -6.57 4.38
C ASP A 51 15.12 -7.23 3.81
N GLY A 52 13.95 -6.77 4.23
CA GLY A 52 12.68 -7.20 3.65
C GLY A 52 11.48 -6.65 4.41
N LEU A 53 10.30 -7.06 3.96
CA LEU A 53 9.05 -6.75 4.66
C LEU A 53 8.76 -7.84 5.70
N ARG A 54 8.06 -7.48 6.78
CA ARG A 54 7.67 -8.39 7.86
C ARG A 54 6.18 -8.29 8.15
N THR A 55 5.63 -9.38 8.66
CA THR A 55 4.25 -9.37 9.17
C THR A 55 4.22 -8.48 10.40
N ARG A 56 3.29 -7.53 10.44
CA ARG A 56 3.13 -6.64 11.59
C ARG A 56 2.67 -7.45 12.79
N ARG A 57 3.46 -7.49 13.88
CA ARG A 57 3.11 -8.28 15.08
C ARG A 57 1.93 -7.71 15.84
N ASN A 58 1.84 -6.39 15.89
CA ASN A 58 0.75 -5.68 16.53
C ASN A 58 -0.09 -4.98 15.47
N LYS A 59 -1.17 -5.63 14.99
CA LYS A 59 -2.23 -4.91 14.30
C LYS A 59 -2.89 -3.98 15.31
N GLY A 60 -2.44 -2.72 15.36
CA GLY A 60 -3.11 -1.71 16.17
C GLY A 60 -4.60 -1.63 15.80
N ALA A 61 -5.43 -1.10 16.70
CA ALA A 61 -6.83 -0.84 16.39
C ALA A 61 -6.90 -0.04 15.08
N ASP A 62 -7.71 -0.51 14.13
CA ASP A 62 -7.92 0.16 12.85
C ASP A 62 -8.65 1.47 13.10
N LEU A 63 -7.89 2.56 13.22
CA LEU A 63 -8.40 3.92 13.42
C LEU A 63 -8.81 4.57 12.09
N SER A 64 -9.00 3.78 11.03
CA SER A 64 -9.39 4.32 9.73
C SER A 64 -10.70 5.10 9.85
N PRO A 65 -10.78 6.30 9.23
CA PRO A 65 -12.01 7.09 9.22
C PRO A 65 -13.21 6.26 8.74
N ALA A 66 -14.39 6.51 9.33
CA ALA A 66 -15.61 5.81 8.94
C ALA A 66 -15.88 5.98 7.43
N GLY A 67 -15.90 4.88 6.68
CA GLY A 67 -16.11 4.87 5.23
C GLY A 67 -14.83 4.72 4.39
N ALA A 68 -13.65 4.79 5.01
CA ALA A 68 -12.40 4.50 4.33
C ALA A 68 -12.26 3.01 4.02
N LYS A 69 -11.59 2.69 2.90
CA LYS A 69 -11.37 1.30 2.48
C LYS A 69 -9.96 0.87 2.83
N VAL A 70 -9.86 -0.16 3.68
CA VAL A 70 -8.59 -0.70 4.15
C VAL A 70 -8.28 -1.99 3.39
N TYR A 71 -7.07 -2.07 2.86
CA TYR A 71 -6.52 -3.25 2.19
C TYR A 71 -5.23 -3.66 2.87
N ASP A 72 -5.15 -4.91 3.34
CA ASP A 72 -4.05 -5.38 4.18
C ASP A 72 -3.60 -6.78 3.73
N ASN A 73 -2.31 -6.94 3.43
CA ASN A 73 -1.70 -8.25 3.11
C ASN A 73 -0.87 -8.82 4.28
N GLY A 74 -0.95 -8.22 5.47
CA GLY A 74 -0.21 -8.56 6.68
C GLY A 74 1.11 -7.81 6.86
N LYS A 75 1.70 -7.32 5.77
CA LYS A 75 2.98 -6.57 5.77
C LYS A 75 2.79 -5.10 5.41
N ILE A 76 1.85 -4.84 4.50
CA ILE A 76 1.44 -3.54 4.03
C ILE A 76 -0.06 -3.44 4.22
N ALA A 77 -0.49 -2.35 4.87
CA ALA A 77 -1.88 -1.92 4.89
C ALA A 77 -2.00 -0.57 4.19
N VAL A 78 -3.04 -0.42 3.38
CA VAL A 78 -3.35 0.81 2.66
C VAL A 78 -4.79 1.20 2.91
N THR A 79 -4.99 2.41 3.41
CA THR A 79 -6.31 3.02 3.55
C THR A 79 -6.50 4.00 2.41
N ILE A 80 -7.58 3.83 1.65
CA ILE A 80 -7.90 4.65 0.48
C ILE A 80 -9.15 5.49 0.76
N GLU A 81 -9.04 6.79 0.49
CA GLU A 81 -10.11 7.78 0.55
C GLU A 81 -9.99 8.70 -0.66
N ASP A 82 -10.93 8.59 -1.60
CA ASP A 82 -10.89 9.24 -2.92
C ASP A 82 -9.59 8.96 -3.70
N ASP A 83 -8.77 9.99 -3.91
CA ASP A 83 -7.46 9.95 -4.56
C ASP A 83 -6.30 9.97 -3.54
N ARG A 84 -6.61 9.87 -2.25
CA ARG A 84 -5.64 9.92 -1.15
C ARG A 84 -5.44 8.56 -0.51
N ILE A 85 -4.20 8.29 -0.13
CA ILE A 85 -3.82 7.04 0.52
C ILE A 85 -3.01 7.28 1.79
N ASP A 86 -3.30 6.47 2.80
CA ASP A 86 -2.47 6.27 3.98
C ASP A 86 -1.84 4.88 3.89
N VAL A 87 -0.53 4.78 4.14
CA VAL A 87 0.22 3.54 4.00
C VAL A 87 0.85 3.18 5.34
N ALA A 88 0.63 1.95 5.79
CA ALA A 88 1.34 1.35 6.92
C ALA A 88 2.19 0.19 6.42
N ILE A 89 3.48 0.19 6.73
CA ILE A 89 4.43 -0.84 6.28
C ILE A 89 5.31 -1.34 7.42
N ALA A 90 5.48 -2.66 7.49
CA ALA A 90 6.34 -3.33 8.46
C ALA A 90 7.60 -3.89 7.79
N LEU A 91 8.77 -3.55 8.34
CA LEU A 91 10.09 -3.76 7.74
C LEU A 91 11.05 -4.49 8.68
N ALA A 92 11.94 -5.27 8.07
CA ALA A 92 13.22 -5.66 8.63
C ALA A 92 14.32 -4.80 8.00
N ILE A 93 15.22 -4.29 8.84
CA ILE A 93 16.32 -3.41 8.39
C ILE A 93 17.67 -3.99 8.80
N ARG A 94 18.71 -3.67 8.04
CA ARG A 94 20.09 -4.08 8.37
C ARG A 94 20.61 -3.27 9.55
N ARG A 95 21.42 -3.90 10.40
CA ARG A 95 22.14 -3.24 11.50
C ARG A 95 23.00 -2.08 10.98
N GLY A 96 22.98 -0.98 11.71
CA GLY A 96 23.71 0.24 11.33
C GLY A 96 22.97 1.14 10.34
N THR A 97 21.78 0.74 9.85
CA THR A 97 20.94 1.61 9.02
C THR A 97 20.44 2.81 9.83
N ASN A 98 20.62 4.02 9.30
CA ASN A 98 20.03 5.22 9.89
C ASN A 98 18.51 5.22 9.64
N VAL A 99 17.74 4.95 10.69
CA VAL A 99 16.28 4.84 10.60
C VAL A 99 15.62 6.14 10.12
N SER A 100 16.17 7.30 10.47
CA SER A 100 15.60 8.59 10.07
C SER A 100 15.78 8.82 8.57
N GLU A 101 16.97 8.58 8.04
CA GLU A 101 17.27 8.69 6.61
C GLU A 101 16.49 7.66 5.80
N LEU A 102 16.45 6.41 6.28
CA LEU A 102 15.67 5.34 5.67
C LEU A 102 14.18 5.71 5.59
N SER A 103 13.62 6.23 6.69
CA SER A 103 12.21 6.60 6.74
C SER A 103 11.87 7.72 5.76
N ALA A 104 12.77 8.70 5.61
CA ALA A 104 12.62 9.77 4.63
C ALA A 104 12.67 9.23 3.19
N GLU A 105 13.59 8.33 2.90
CA GLU A 105 13.71 7.72 1.57
C GLU A 105 12.50 6.83 1.23
N VAL A 106 12.01 6.01 2.17
CA VAL A 106 10.78 5.22 2.01
C VAL A 106 9.59 6.12 1.68
N LYS A 107 9.38 7.18 2.47
CA LYS A 107 8.31 8.16 2.24
C LYS A 107 8.39 8.80 0.86
N LYS A 108 9.59 9.24 0.48
CA LYS A 108 9.86 9.87 -0.81
C LYS A 108 9.57 8.93 -1.97
N ARG A 109 10.05 7.69 -1.93
CA ARG A 109 9.85 6.72 -3.02
C ARG A 109 8.41 6.28 -3.16
N ILE A 110 7.71 6.01 -2.06
CA ILE A 110 6.28 5.68 -2.09
C ILE A 110 5.47 6.86 -2.64
N GLY A 111 5.75 8.08 -2.17
CA GLY A 111 5.11 9.29 -2.68
C GLY A 111 5.31 9.48 -4.19
N PHE A 112 6.54 9.27 -4.67
CA PHE A 112 6.87 9.35 -6.09
C PHE A 112 6.13 8.27 -6.90
N ALA A 113 6.16 7.00 -6.46
CA ALA A 113 5.55 5.90 -7.18
C ALA A 113 4.02 6.05 -7.24
N ALA A 114 3.35 6.30 -6.10
CA ALA A 114 1.91 6.47 -6.04
C ALA A 114 1.44 7.72 -6.82
N GLY A 115 2.16 8.84 -6.68
CA GLY A 115 1.83 10.09 -7.37
C GLY A 115 2.03 10.00 -8.88
N ASN A 116 3.21 9.58 -9.33
CA ASN A 116 3.56 9.64 -10.74
C ASN A 116 3.03 8.45 -11.56
N MET A 117 2.87 7.27 -10.95
CA MET A 117 2.41 6.08 -11.68
C MET A 117 0.90 5.91 -11.60
N LEU A 118 0.28 6.28 -10.49
CA LEU A 118 -1.14 6.01 -10.22
C LEU A 118 -1.99 7.28 -10.06
N GLY A 119 -1.39 8.47 -10.01
CA GLY A 119 -2.11 9.72 -9.78
C GLY A 119 -2.71 9.82 -8.38
N LEU A 120 -2.12 9.13 -7.39
CA LEU A 120 -2.59 9.11 -6.00
C LEU A 120 -1.76 10.03 -5.11
N THR A 121 -2.40 10.69 -4.16
CA THR A 121 -1.74 11.54 -3.16
C THR A 121 -1.50 10.75 -1.88
N VAL A 122 -0.24 10.57 -1.50
CA VAL A 122 0.11 9.95 -0.22
C VAL A 122 -0.01 10.97 0.91
N ARG A 123 -0.86 10.70 1.89
CA ARG A 123 -1.01 11.53 3.10
C ARG A 123 -0.02 11.15 4.17
N THR A 124 -0.01 9.86 4.53
CA THR A 124 0.82 9.33 5.60
C THR A 124 1.53 8.05 5.17
N VAL A 125 2.72 7.86 5.71
CA VAL A 125 3.45 6.60 5.64
C VAL A 125 3.96 6.28 7.04
N ASP A 126 3.31 5.30 7.66
CA ASP A 126 3.66 4.76 8.96
C ASP A 126 4.60 3.57 8.79
N ILE A 127 5.81 3.69 9.32
CA ILE A 127 6.87 2.71 9.14
C ILE A 127 7.11 2.01 10.48
N TYR A 128 6.91 0.70 10.50
CA TYR A 128 7.12 -0.15 11.65
C TYR A 128 8.39 -0.97 11.45
N ILE A 129 9.38 -0.80 12.33
CA ILE A 129 10.58 -1.63 12.34
C ILE A 129 10.29 -2.85 13.21
N GLU A 130 10.09 -4.00 12.58
CA GLU A 130 9.77 -5.26 13.26
C GLU A 130 11.03 -6.06 13.61
N GLU A 131 12.10 -5.90 12.84
CA GLU A 131 13.33 -6.67 13.00
C GLU A 131 14.56 -5.85 12.58
N ILE A 132 15.67 -6.04 13.32
CA ILE A 132 16.99 -5.53 12.94
C ILE A 132 17.92 -6.72 12.81
N VAL A 133 18.43 -6.94 11.59
CA VAL A 133 19.33 -8.04 11.24
C VAL A 133 20.77 -7.58 11.34
#